data_AF-A0A1M4M518-F1
#
_entry.id   AF-A0A1M4M518-F1
#
_cell.length_a   1.000
_cell.length_b   1.000
_cell.length_c   1.000
_cell.angle_alpha   90.00
_cell.angle_beta   90.00
_cell.angle_gamma   90.00
#
_symmetry.space_group_name_H-M   'P 1'
#
loop_
_entity.id
_entity.type
_entity.pdbx_description
1 polymer ?
#
loop_
_entity_poly.entity_id
_entity_poly.type
_entity_poly.pdbx_seq_one_letter_code
_entity_poly.pdbx_strand_id
1 'polypeptide(L)'
;MKLSQEWSSSDYQVSPEDVNCTGCNIGSETVFKFCKECEIRMCGIERGIENCGYCSEYPCSKLDIPFNNSPENKERLDQINKKL
;
A
#
# COMPACT_ATOMS: atom_id res chain seq x y z
N MET A 1 12.53 -13.56 -11.28
CA MET A 1 13.92 -13.14 -11.01
C MET A 1 14.38 -11.89 -11.80
N LYS A 2 13.54 -11.20 -12.59
CA LYS A 2 13.95 -9.98 -13.32
C LYS A 2 13.63 -8.67 -12.56
N LEU A 3 12.44 -8.58 -11.98
CA LEU A 3 11.95 -7.40 -11.25
C LEU A 3 12.80 -7.01 -10.04
N SER A 4 13.25 -7.99 -9.24
CA SER A 4 14.09 -7.71 -8.07
C SER A 4 15.44 -7.08 -8.45
N GLN A 5 16.02 -7.47 -9.58
CA GLN A 5 17.24 -6.87 -10.10
C GLN A 5 16.98 -5.48 -10.69
N GLU A 6 15.89 -5.32 -11.45
CA GLU A 6 15.52 -4.04 -12.07
C GLU A 6 15.18 -2.96 -11.02
N TRP A 7 14.62 -3.35 -9.89
CA TRP A 7 14.25 -2.43 -8.80
C TRP A 7 15.33 -2.28 -7.73
N SER A 8 16.45 -2.99 -7.88
CA SER A 8 17.61 -2.82 -7.01
C SER A 8 18.46 -1.63 -7.47
N SER A 9 18.99 -0.88 -6.51
CA SER A 9 20.02 0.14 -6.71
C SER A 9 21.15 -0.07 -5.69
N SER A 10 22.27 0.68 -5.81
CA SER A 10 23.38 0.59 -4.84
C SER A 10 22.91 0.75 -3.39
N ASP A 11 21.92 1.62 -3.18
CA ASP A 11 21.48 2.05 -1.86
C ASP A 11 20.20 1.30 -1.42
N TYR A 12 19.57 0.58 -2.34
CA TYR A 12 18.31 -0.13 -2.08
C TYR A 12 18.28 -1.47 -2.82
N GLN A 13 18.74 -2.52 -2.17
CA GLN A 13 18.73 -3.88 -2.71
C GLN A 13 17.35 -4.53 -2.51
N VAL A 14 16.82 -5.18 -3.54
CA VAL A 14 15.52 -5.86 -3.53
C VAL A 14 15.74 -7.34 -3.85
N SER A 15 15.36 -8.22 -2.94
CA SER A 15 15.39 -9.67 -3.20
C SER A 15 14.15 -10.15 -3.99
N PRO A 16 14.16 -11.38 -4.54
CA PRO A 16 12.96 -11.97 -5.14
C PRO A 16 11.78 -12.11 -4.16
N GLU A 17 12.05 -12.22 -2.86
CA GLU A 17 11.02 -12.28 -1.82
C GLU A 17 10.45 -10.88 -1.53
N ASP A 18 11.30 -9.86 -1.60
CA ASP A 18 10.96 -8.45 -1.35
C ASP A 18 10.01 -7.86 -2.38
N VAL A 19 9.86 -8.46 -3.58
CA VAL A 19 8.93 -8.02 -4.63
C VAL A 19 7.49 -8.51 -4.41
N ASN A 20 7.26 -9.48 -3.53
CA ASN A 20 5.94 -10.06 -3.32
C ASN A 20 5.03 -9.11 -2.53
N CYS A 21 3.76 -9.01 -2.91
CA CYS A 21 2.79 -8.19 -2.20
C CYS A 21 1.38 -8.78 -2.29
N THR A 22 0.71 -8.94 -1.15
CA THR A 22 -0.69 -9.41 -1.05
C THR A 22 -1.69 -8.30 -0.76
N GLY A 23 -1.23 -7.03 -0.78
CA GLY A 23 -2.05 -5.85 -0.53
C GLY A 23 -1.76 -5.18 0.81
N CYS A 24 -2.28 -3.97 0.99
CA CYS A 24 -2.02 -3.11 2.15
C CYS A 24 -2.93 -3.39 3.35
N ASN A 25 -3.58 -4.56 3.39
CA ASN A 25 -4.55 -4.85 4.45
C ASN A 25 -3.87 -5.03 5.81
N ILE A 26 -4.61 -4.79 6.88
CA ILE A 26 -4.18 -5.14 8.24
C ILE A 26 -3.97 -6.66 8.32
N GLY A 27 -2.83 -7.09 8.87
CA GLY A 27 -2.45 -8.50 8.89
C GLY A 27 -1.80 -9.05 7.62
N SER A 28 -1.64 -8.26 6.55
CA SER A 28 -0.78 -8.68 5.42
C SER A 28 0.68 -8.77 5.85
N GLU A 29 1.20 -10.00 5.98
CA GLU A 29 2.61 -10.26 6.29
C GLU A 29 3.52 -10.16 5.05
N THR A 30 3.00 -10.53 3.88
CA THR A 30 3.73 -10.50 2.61
C THR A 30 3.44 -9.20 1.86
N VAL A 31 4.28 -8.19 2.08
CA VAL A 31 4.19 -6.90 1.39
C VAL A 31 5.53 -6.57 0.73
N PHE A 32 5.46 -5.76 -0.34
CA PHE A 32 6.64 -5.23 -0.99
C PHE A 32 7.54 -4.55 0.06
N LYS A 33 8.86 -4.67 -0.07
CA LYS A 33 9.82 -4.18 0.94
C LYS A 33 9.56 -2.75 1.41
N PHE A 34 9.30 -1.83 0.48
CA PHE A 34 8.99 -0.43 0.80
C PHE A 34 7.69 -0.26 1.61
N CYS A 35 6.72 -1.16 1.42
CA CYS A 35 5.45 -1.11 2.16
C CYS A 35 5.61 -1.42 3.65
N LYS A 36 6.77 -1.93 4.10
CA LYS A 36 7.08 -2.11 5.52
C LYS A 36 7.28 -0.78 6.26
N GLU A 37 7.65 0.28 5.53
CA GLU A 37 7.91 1.63 6.04
C GLU A 37 6.96 2.68 5.45
N CYS A 38 5.98 2.26 4.65
CA CYS A 38 4.99 3.17 4.05
C CYS A 38 4.07 3.77 5.12
N GLU A 39 4.16 5.10 5.31
CA GLU A 39 3.38 5.86 6.30
C GLU A 39 1.86 5.68 6.15
N ILE A 40 1.37 5.53 4.93
CA ILE A 40 -0.05 5.32 4.65
C ILE A 40 -0.53 3.98 5.23
N ARG A 41 0.28 2.92 5.03
CA ARG A 41 -0.02 1.59 5.56
C ARG A 41 0.10 1.58 7.08
N MET A 42 1.11 2.25 7.64
CA MET A 42 1.28 2.38 9.09
C MET A 42 0.10 3.11 9.74
N CYS A 43 -0.37 4.20 9.13
CA CYS A 43 -1.56 4.92 9.59
C CYS A 43 -2.80 4.00 9.67
N GLY A 44 -3.01 3.13 8.67
CA GLY A 44 -4.13 2.17 8.69
C GLY A 44 -3.98 1.12 9.79
N ILE A 45 -2.77 0.60 9.98
CA ILE A 45 -2.47 -0.40 11.03
C ILE A 45 -2.65 0.19 12.43
N GLU A 46 -2.11 1.39 12.68
CA GLU A 46 -2.25 2.09 13.98
C GLU A 46 -3.70 2.36 14.33
N ARG A 47 -4.53 2.63 13.32
CA ARG A 47 -5.98 2.86 13.48
C ARG A 47 -6.79 1.56 13.55
N GLY A 48 -6.17 0.40 13.34
CA GLY A 48 -6.86 -0.89 13.36
C GLY A 48 -7.88 -1.07 12.23
N ILE A 49 -7.71 -0.39 11.09
CA ILE A 49 -8.63 -0.48 9.95
C ILE A 49 -8.12 -1.47 8.91
N GLU A 50 -9.03 -2.22 8.29
CA GLU A 50 -8.69 -3.25 7.30
C GLU A 50 -7.85 -2.68 6.15
N ASN A 51 -8.27 -1.56 5.57
CA ASN A 51 -7.47 -0.74 4.67
C ASN A 51 -8.06 0.68 4.62
N CYS A 52 -7.46 1.56 3.82
CA CYS A 52 -7.89 2.97 3.73
C CYS A 52 -9.37 3.15 3.37
N GLY A 53 -9.99 2.22 2.64
CA GLY A 53 -11.41 2.29 2.29
C GLY A 53 -12.34 2.18 3.50
N TYR A 54 -11.86 1.60 4.60
CA TYR A 54 -12.57 1.49 5.88
C TYR A 54 -12.31 2.66 6.83
N CYS A 55 -11.53 3.66 6.42
CA CYS A 55 -11.25 4.83 7.24
C CYS A 55 -12.45 5.78 7.24
N SER A 56 -12.83 6.31 8.41
CA SER A 56 -13.86 7.35 8.54
C SER A 56 -13.44 8.69 7.95
N GLU A 57 -12.13 8.94 7.83
CA GLU A 57 -11.56 10.12 7.19
C GLU A 57 -11.25 9.89 5.70
N TYR A 58 -11.72 8.78 5.11
CA TYR A 58 -11.50 8.50 3.70
C TYR A 58 -12.40 9.38 2.79
N PRO A 59 -11.87 9.98 1.70
CA PRO A 59 -10.44 10.07 1.36
C PRO A 59 -9.73 11.18 2.15
N CYS A 60 -8.42 11.03 2.38
CA CYS A 60 -7.58 12.04 3.04
C CYS A 60 -6.33 12.40 2.24
N SER A 61 -5.67 13.51 2.58
CA SER A 61 -4.54 14.07 1.81
C SER A 61 -3.31 13.15 1.70
N LYS A 62 -3.15 12.18 2.60
CA LYS A 62 -2.09 11.16 2.50
C LYS A 62 -2.21 10.30 1.24
N LEU A 63 -3.40 10.23 0.65
CA LEU A 63 -3.70 9.40 -0.52
C LEU A 63 -3.58 10.16 -1.84
N ASP A 64 -3.37 11.48 -1.82
CA ASP A 64 -3.37 12.31 -3.05
C ASP A 64 -2.29 11.86 -4.05
N ILE A 65 -1.05 11.69 -3.59
CA ILE A 65 0.06 11.23 -4.45
C ILE A 65 -0.16 9.79 -4.94
N PRO A 66 -0.46 8.79 -4.08
CA PRO A 66 -0.77 7.43 -4.53
C PRO A 66 -1.92 7.37 -5.54
N PHE A 67 -2.96 8.18 -5.38
CA PHE A 67 -4.09 8.22 -6.31
C PHE A 67 -3.74 8.86 -7.64
N ASN A 68 -2.85 9.85 -7.67
CA ASN A 68 -2.34 10.39 -8.92
C ASN A 68 -1.47 9.35 -9.68
N ASN A 69 -0.68 8.57 -8.95
CA ASN A 69 0.19 7.55 -9.54
C ASN A 69 -0.56 6.27 -9.94
N SER A 70 -1.63 5.93 -9.24
CA SER A 70 -2.43 4.73 -9.49
C SER A 70 -3.93 5.00 -9.27
N PRO A 71 -4.60 5.68 -10.22
CA PRO A 71 -6.01 6.05 -10.11
C PRO A 71 -6.95 4.85 -9.90
N GLU A 72 -6.60 3.67 -10.43
CA GLU A 72 -7.37 2.45 -10.26
C GLU A 72 -7.46 1.98 -8.79
N ASN A 73 -6.47 2.33 -7.96
CA ASN A 73 -6.51 2.04 -6.53
C ASN A 73 -7.54 2.93 -5.82
N LYS A 74 -7.69 4.19 -6.26
CA LYS A 74 -8.73 5.08 -5.77
C LYS A 74 -10.11 4.51 -6.05
N GLU A 75 -10.37 4.07 -7.28
CA GLU A 75 -11.68 3.50 -7.65
C GLU A 75 -12.07 2.31 -6.78
N ARG A 76 -11.12 1.41 -6.50
CA ARG A 76 -11.34 0.25 -5.62
C ARG A 76 -11.67 0.67 -4.19
N LEU A 77 -10.91 1.61 -3.62
CA LEU A 77 -11.14 2.10 -2.27
C LEU A 77 -12.45 2.90 -2.16
N ASP A 78 -12.82 3.67 -3.18
CA ASP A 78 -14.10 4.36 -3.28
C ASP A 78 -15.28 3.36 -3.26
N GLN A 79 -15.15 2.23 -3.95
CA GLN A 79 -16.17 1.17 -3.94
C GLN A 79 -16.29 0.46 -2.58
N ILE A 80 -15.18 0.30 -1.86
CA ILE A 80 -15.19 -0.26 -0.50
C ILE A 80 -15.90 0.72 0.43
N ASN A 81 -15.49 1.99 0.43
CA ASN A 81 -16.01 2.99 1.33
C ASN A 81 -17.51 3.26 1.11
N LYS A 82 -17.99 3.26 -0.14
CA LYS A 82 -19.42 3.41 -0.47
C LYS A 82 -20.32 2.29 0.06
N LYS A 83 -19.76 1.14 0.48
CA LYS A 83 -20.49 -0.03 0.97
C LYS A 83 -20.53 -0.13 2.49
N LEU A 84 -19.89 0.80 3.19
CA LEU A 84 -19.90 0.92 4.65
C LEU A 84 -21.14 1.70 5.10
#